data_AF-A0A966SFH3-F1
#
_entry.id   AF-A0A966SFH3-F1
#
_cell.length_a   1.000
_cell.length_b   1.000
_cell.length_c   1.000
_cell.angle_alpha   90.00
_cell.angle_beta   90.00
_cell.angle_gamma   90.00
#
_symmetry.space_group_name_H-M   'P 1'
#
loop_
_entity.id
_entity.type
_entity.pdbx_description
1 polymer ?
#
loop_
_entity_poly.entity_id
_entity_poly.type
_entity_poly.pdbx_seq_one_letter_code
_entity_poly.pdbx_strand_id
1 'polypeptide(L)'
;MYLIDTQPQISSATNLVKPALNDAQRMPVTPDILKPLNAPPIAPGSIVDFWHKAVRIQRNHFVHKSLSDWSCNIAVGCSHGCKFCYVPDISAKFQKRPLKDRYGIDDPDAQWGDYVLLRPFDEAQILRDIRAAENRPLSELSPDGHRAVMLCTTTDAYQTVTAPDKHLQKRLNTERAHMVRRILELIRDHSTLN
;
A
#
# COMPACT_ATOMS: atom_id res chain seq x y z
N MET A 1 14.16 53.77 24.46
CA MET A 1 13.59 53.57 23.12
C MET A 1 13.52 52.07 22.90
N TYR A 2 12.30 51.54 22.80
CA TYR A 2 11.92 50.18 23.19
C TYR A 2 12.42 49.08 22.23
N LEU A 3 12.97 48.02 22.81
CA LEU A 3 13.11 46.68 22.22
C LEU A 3 11.71 46.04 22.17
N ILE A 4 11.27 45.64 20.98
CA ILE A 4 10.06 44.83 20.81
C ILE A 4 10.52 43.42 20.48
N ASP A 5 10.60 42.61 21.52
CA ASP A 5 10.75 41.16 21.49
C ASP A 5 9.34 40.56 21.39
N THR A 6 8.99 39.99 20.23
CA THR A 6 7.73 39.27 20.04
C THR A 6 8.04 37.82 19.66
N GLN A 7 8.27 37.00 20.68
CA GLN A 7 8.09 35.55 20.60
C GLN A 7 6.60 35.24 20.38
N PRO A 8 6.22 34.47 19.35
CA PRO A 8 4.85 33.96 19.25
C PRO A 8 4.62 32.89 20.32
N GLN A 9 3.66 33.15 21.21
CA GLN A 9 3.14 32.19 22.18
C GLN A 9 2.54 31.00 21.43
N ILE A 10 3.24 29.86 21.45
CA ILE A 10 2.70 28.58 20.96
C ILE A 10 1.71 28.08 22.01
N SER A 11 0.44 28.38 21.79
CA SER A 11 -0.69 27.78 22.50
C SER A 11 -0.57 26.25 22.47
N SER A 12 -0.61 25.61 23.64
CA SER A 12 -0.54 24.16 23.79
C SER A 12 -1.58 23.46 22.91
N ALA A 13 -1.13 22.66 21.96
CA ALA A 13 -2.00 21.75 21.22
C ALA A 13 -2.54 20.72 22.21
N THR A 14 -3.81 20.87 22.58
CA THR A 14 -4.57 19.88 23.32
C THR A 14 -4.51 18.57 22.55
N ASN A 15 -3.93 17.53 23.15
CA ASN A 15 -3.93 16.18 22.61
C ASN A 15 -5.38 15.72 22.39
N LEU A 16 -5.86 15.82 21.16
CA LEU A 16 -7.10 15.17 20.72
C LEU A 16 -6.82 13.67 20.62
N VAL A 17 -6.81 13.01 21.77
CA VAL A 17 -6.95 11.56 21.85
C VAL A 17 -8.35 11.25 21.33
N LYS A 18 -8.44 10.73 20.10
CA LYS A 18 -9.71 10.19 19.60
C LYS A 18 -10.12 9.05 20.55
N PRO A 19 -11.34 9.07 21.11
CA PRO A 19 -11.80 7.97 21.93
C PRO A 19 -11.80 6.68 21.11
N ALA A 20 -11.42 5.56 21.72
CA ALA A 20 -11.53 4.26 21.10
C ALA A 20 -12.98 4.05 20.63
N LEU A 21 -13.17 3.65 19.37
CA LEU A 21 -14.50 3.38 18.82
C LEU A 21 -15.15 2.23 19.60
N ASN A 22 -16.31 2.49 20.21
CA ASN A 22 -17.10 1.47 20.88
C ASN A 22 -17.63 0.46 19.84
N ASP A 23 -17.72 -0.82 20.21
CA ASP A 23 -18.13 -1.91 19.30
C ASP A 23 -19.50 -1.68 18.63
N ALA A 24 -20.38 -0.87 19.24
CA ALA A 24 -21.69 -0.50 18.70
C ALA A 24 -21.64 0.51 17.53
N GLN A 25 -20.49 1.15 17.27
CA GLN A 25 -20.27 2.06 16.14
C GLN A 25 -19.60 1.39 14.95
N ARG A 26 -19.23 0.11 15.06
CA ARG A 26 -18.76 -0.68 13.91
C ARG A 26 -19.97 -1.03 13.05
N MET A 27 -19.97 -0.57 11.81
CA MET A 27 -20.95 -1.02 10.82
C MET A 27 -20.87 -2.56 10.72
N PRO A 28 -22.02 -3.27 10.65
CA PRO A 28 -22.02 -4.70 10.46
C PRO A 28 -21.30 -5.03 9.14
N VAL A 29 -20.15 -5.70 9.25
CA VAL A 29 -19.45 -6.27 8.10
C VAL A 29 -20.33 -7.42 7.62
N THR A 30 -21.03 -7.24 6.50
CA THR A 30 -21.74 -8.34 5.85
C THR A 30 -20.71 -9.42 5.46
N PRO A 31 -20.85 -10.68 5.92
CA PRO A 31 -19.80 -11.70 5.75
C PRO A 31 -19.56 -12.18 4.31
N ASP A 32 -20.27 -11.65 3.30
CA ASP A 32 -20.55 -12.40 2.07
C ASP A 32 -19.79 -11.96 0.82
N ILE A 33 -18.61 -11.33 0.94
CA ILE A 33 -17.72 -11.04 -0.22
C ILE A 33 -16.25 -11.46 0.01
N LEU A 34 -15.97 -12.26 1.05
CA LEU A 34 -14.59 -12.66 1.37
C LEU A 34 -14.42 -14.17 1.34
N LYS A 35 -14.71 -14.79 0.19
CA LYS A 35 -13.88 -15.93 -0.20
C LYS A 35 -12.53 -15.35 -0.61
N PRO A 36 -11.38 -15.82 -0.09
CA PRO A 36 -10.12 -15.51 -0.73
C PRO A 36 -10.29 -15.93 -2.18
N LEU A 37 -10.25 -14.96 -3.10
CA LEU A 37 -10.07 -15.29 -4.50
C LEU A 37 -8.75 -16.06 -4.51
N ASN A 38 -8.83 -17.40 -4.56
CA ASN A 38 -7.73 -18.23 -4.99
C ASN A 38 -7.19 -17.50 -6.20
N ALA A 39 -5.98 -16.94 -6.09
CA ALA A 39 -5.41 -16.14 -7.15
C ALA A 39 -5.59 -16.97 -8.43
N PRO A 40 -6.35 -16.48 -9.43
CA PRO A 40 -6.60 -17.27 -10.61
C PRO A 40 -5.26 -17.68 -11.21
N PRO A 41 -5.17 -18.86 -11.84
CA PRO A 41 -3.91 -19.32 -12.42
C PRO A 41 -3.34 -18.22 -13.32
N ILE A 42 -2.19 -17.71 -12.91
CA ILE A 42 -1.42 -16.71 -13.66
C ILE A 42 -1.06 -17.37 -14.98
N ALA A 43 -1.43 -16.75 -16.11
CA ALA A 43 -0.95 -17.25 -17.40
C ALA A 43 0.58 -17.12 -17.40
N PRO A 44 1.35 -18.19 -17.63
CA PRO A 44 2.81 -18.12 -17.64
C PRO A 44 3.29 -17.03 -18.59
N GLY A 45 4.11 -16.10 -18.09
CA GLY A 45 4.61 -14.97 -18.88
C GLY A 45 3.66 -13.79 -19.05
N SER A 46 2.49 -13.76 -18.38
CA SER A 46 1.65 -12.57 -18.38
C SER A 46 2.26 -11.47 -17.52
N ILE A 47 2.60 -10.36 -18.16
CA ILE A 47 3.19 -9.18 -17.51
C ILE A 47 2.12 -8.20 -16.98
N VAL A 48 0.85 -8.43 -17.33
CA VAL A 48 -0.31 -7.70 -16.78
C VAL A 48 -1.30 -8.71 -16.21
N ASP A 49 -1.22 -8.96 -14.90
CA ASP A 49 -2.00 -10.00 -14.23
C ASP A 49 -1.99 -9.79 -12.70
N PHE A 50 -2.24 -10.85 -11.93
CA PHE A 50 -2.12 -10.87 -10.48
C PHE A 50 -0.72 -11.27 -10.00
N TRP A 51 -0.26 -10.59 -8.96
CA TRP A 51 0.93 -10.98 -8.22
C TRP A 51 0.64 -12.22 -7.35
N HIS A 52 1.62 -13.10 -7.22
CA HIS A 52 1.47 -14.35 -6.46
C HIS A 52 1.32 -14.17 -4.94
N LYS A 53 1.56 -12.96 -4.41
CA LYS A 53 1.39 -12.64 -2.98
C LYS A 53 0.31 -11.58 -2.80
N ALA A 54 -0.56 -11.81 -1.82
CA ALA A 54 -1.56 -10.84 -1.40
C ALA A 54 -0.94 -9.49 -1.01
N VAL A 55 -1.78 -8.46 -1.01
CA VAL A 55 -1.45 -7.14 -0.46
C VAL A 55 -1.26 -7.24 1.04
N ARG A 56 -0.32 -6.45 1.57
CA ARG A 56 0.09 -6.45 2.97
C ARG A 56 0.36 -5.04 3.44
N ILE A 57 0.04 -4.75 4.69
CA ILE A 57 0.66 -3.64 5.42
C ILE A 57 1.90 -4.21 6.10
N GLN A 58 3.07 -3.72 5.71
CA GLN A 58 4.34 -4.29 6.15
C GLN A 58 5.34 -3.20 6.48
N ARG A 59 6.33 -3.54 7.32
CA ARG A 59 7.41 -2.59 7.57
C ARG A 59 8.11 -2.23 6.27
N ASN A 60 8.30 -0.95 6.05
CA ASN A 60 9.28 -0.48 5.10
C ASN A 60 10.59 -0.20 5.86
N HIS A 61 11.69 -0.15 5.11
CA HIS A 61 13.01 0.16 5.65
C HIS A 61 13.56 1.36 4.89
N PHE A 62 12.72 2.38 4.64
CA PHE A 62 13.16 3.56 3.91
C PHE A 62 14.10 4.38 4.78
N VAL A 63 15.39 4.32 4.47
CA VAL A 63 16.45 5.01 5.23
C VAL A 63 16.49 6.52 4.98
N HIS A 64 15.98 6.98 3.82
CA HIS A 64 16.03 8.38 3.38
C HIS A 64 14.65 8.98 3.08
N LYS A 65 13.58 8.22 3.35
CA LYS A 65 12.18 8.62 3.15
C LYS A 65 11.34 8.09 4.31
N SER A 66 11.85 8.28 5.52
CA SER A 66 11.26 7.77 6.75
C SER A 66 10.10 8.69 7.20
N LEU A 67 9.10 8.80 6.31
CA LEU A 67 7.82 9.45 6.58
C LEU A 67 6.84 8.51 7.28
N SER A 68 7.20 7.22 7.41
CA SER A 68 6.37 6.15 7.99
C SER A 68 7.18 4.86 8.03
N ASP A 69 6.98 4.03 9.05
CA ASP A 69 7.54 2.67 9.10
C ASP A 69 6.72 1.64 8.32
N TRP A 70 5.55 2.00 7.79
CA TRP A 70 4.61 1.07 7.16
C TRP A 70 4.35 1.41 5.71
N SER A 71 4.29 0.39 4.86
CA SER A 71 3.90 0.55 3.46
C SER A 71 2.84 -0.46 3.08
N CYS A 72 1.96 -0.07 2.16
CA CYS A 72 0.95 -0.92 1.57
C CYS A 72 0.97 -0.75 0.06
N ASN A 73 1.62 -1.65 -0.66
CA ASN A 73 1.76 -1.57 -2.11
C ASN A 73 0.78 -2.54 -2.78
N ILE A 74 -0.21 -2.02 -3.51
CA ILE A 74 -1.28 -2.83 -4.10
C ILE A 74 -0.84 -3.58 -5.36
N ALA A 75 0.26 -3.17 -5.98
CA ALA A 75 0.76 -3.77 -7.22
C ALA A 75 2.29 -3.79 -7.25
N VAL A 76 2.83 -4.60 -8.17
CA VAL A 76 4.23 -4.63 -8.57
C VAL A 76 4.31 -4.18 -10.02
N GLY A 77 5.16 -3.20 -10.33
CA GLY A 77 5.14 -2.54 -11.64
C GLY A 77 4.17 -1.36 -11.69
N CYS A 78 4.12 -0.69 -12.82
CA CYS A 78 3.22 0.43 -13.07
C CYS A 78 3.02 0.62 -14.58
N SER A 79 1.79 0.93 -15.01
CA SER A 79 1.47 1.20 -16.42
C SER A 79 1.86 2.60 -16.89
N HIS A 80 2.31 3.49 -16.01
CA HIS A 80 2.66 4.87 -16.38
C HIS A 80 4.05 5.01 -17.03
N GLY A 81 5.02 4.15 -16.68
CA GLY A 81 6.36 4.19 -17.30
C GLY A 81 7.14 5.51 -17.11
N CYS A 82 6.89 6.26 -16.03
CA CYS A 82 7.54 7.56 -15.82
C CYS A 82 9.07 7.42 -15.77
N LYS A 83 9.79 8.07 -16.69
CA LYS A 83 11.27 8.02 -16.79
C LYS A 83 12.01 8.61 -15.57
N PHE A 84 11.32 9.43 -14.78
CA PHE A 84 11.85 10.03 -13.55
C PHE A 84 11.47 9.22 -12.30
N CYS A 85 10.79 8.08 -12.46
CA CYS A 85 10.39 7.25 -11.33
C CYS A 85 11.61 6.55 -10.74
N TYR A 86 11.76 6.58 -9.42
CA TYR A 86 12.85 5.90 -8.70
C TYR A 86 12.52 4.42 -8.39
N VAL A 87 11.27 4.02 -8.57
CA VAL A 87 10.78 2.67 -8.26
C VAL A 87 11.36 1.55 -9.14
N PRO A 88 11.63 1.76 -10.45
CA PRO A 88 12.20 0.71 -11.31
C PRO A 88 13.45 0.07 -10.70
N ASP A 89 14.37 0.88 -10.18
CA ASP A 89 15.58 0.44 -9.46
C ASP A 89 15.26 -0.47 -8.26
N ILE A 90 14.21 -0.14 -7.51
CA ILE A 90 13.77 -0.93 -6.34
C ILE A 90 13.20 -2.28 -6.79
N SER A 91 12.39 -2.31 -7.84
CA SER A 91 11.86 -3.54 -8.43
C SER A 91 12.98 -4.45 -8.94
N ALA A 92 13.96 -3.88 -9.66
CA ALA A 92 15.13 -4.60 -10.15
C ALA A 92 16.01 -5.15 -9.01
N LYS A 93 16.09 -4.47 -7.87
CA LYS A 93 16.91 -4.91 -6.73
C LYS A 93 16.25 -6.01 -5.89
N PHE A 94 14.97 -5.86 -5.54
CA PHE A 94 14.33 -6.70 -4.51
C PHE A 94 13.34 -7.73 -5.07
N GLN A 95 12.91 -7.61 -6.34
CA GLN A 95 11.84 -8.43 -6.90
C GLN A 95 12.23 -9.13 -8.20
N LYS A 96 13.49 -9.00 -8.65
CA LYS A 96 13.99 -9.57 -9.92
C LYS A 96 13.72 -11.06 -10.09
N ARG A 97 14.00 -11.87 -9.06
CA ARG A 97 13.81 -13.32 -9.16
C ARG A 97 12.36 -13.74 -9.41
N PRO A 98 11.37 -13.35 -8.57
CA PRO A 98 9.99 -13.71 -8.86
C PRO A 98 9.45 -13.05 -10.15
N LEU A 99 9.91 -11.85 -10.51
CA LEU A 99 9.54 -11.19 -11.78
C LEU A 99 9.99 -12.01 -12.99
N LYS A 100 11.23 -12.50 -12.99
CA LYS A 100 11.75 -13.37 -14.04
C LYS A 100 11.10 -14.75 -14.03
N ASP A 101 11.20 -15.47 -12.91
CA ASP A 101 10.87 -16.90 -12.84
C ASP A 101 9.37 -17.18 -13.08
N ARG A 102 8.48 -16.23 -12.76
CA ARG A 102 7.03 -16.42 -12.84
C ARG A 102 6.36 -15.62 -13.97
N TYR A 103 6.92 -14.47 -14.32
CA TYR A 103 6.27 -13.51 -15.21
C TYR A 103 7.10 -13.20 -16.46
N GLY A 104 8.32 -13.74 -16.60
CA GLY A 104 9.17 -13.52 -17.78
C GLY A 104 9.69 -12.09 -17.92
N ILE A 105 9.78 -11.36 -16.80
CA ILE A 105 10.30 -9.98 -16.77
C ILE A 105 11.80 -10.06 -16.42
N ASP A 106 12.64 -10.00 -17.45
CA ASP A 106 14.10 -10.16 -17.32
C ASP A 106 14.81 -8.88 -16.88
N ASP A 107 14.31 -7.72 -17.33
CA ASP A 107 14.83 -6.40 -17.01
C ASP A 107 13.70 -5.49 -16.51
N PRO A 108 13.38 -5.54 -15.20
CA PRO A 108 12.31 -4.74 -14.64
C PRO A 108 12.49 -3.22 -14.80
N ASP A 109 13.73 -2.74 -14.97
CA ASP A 109 14.01 -1.32 -15.18
C ASP A 109 13.74 -0.93 -16.63
N ALA A 110 14.34 -1.64 -17.59
CA ALA A 110 14.11 -1.38 -19.01
C ALA A 110 12.66 -1.61 -19.45
N GLN A 111 11.94 -2.51 -18.78
CA GLN A 111 10.53 -2.84 -19.04
C GLN A 111 9.56 -2.01 -18.18
N TRP A 112 10.02 -0.97 -17.50
CA TRP A 112 9.16 -0.15 -16.65
C TRP A 112 8.10 0.57 -17.48
N GLY A 113 6.82 0.40 -17.11
CA GLY A 113 5.69 0.85 -17.92
C GLY A 113 4.95 -0.29 -18.62
N ASP A 114 5.65 -1.39 -18.92
CA ASP A 114 5.10 -2.49 -19.72
C ASP A 114 4.39 -3.55 -18.87
N TYR A 115 4.66 -3.57 -17.56
CA TYR A 115 4.11 -4.57 -16.65
C TYR A 115 3.43 -3.95 -15.42
N VAL A 116 2.32 -4.58 -15.00
CA VAL A 116 1.63 -4.27 -13.76
C VAL A 116 0.96 -5.52 -13.22
N LEU A 117 1.39 -5.93 -12.02
CA LEU A 117 0.98 -7.16 -11.37
C LEU A 117 0.21 -6.80 -10.09
N LEU A 118 -1.12 -6.84 -10.15
CA LEU A 118 -2.01 -6.46 -9.05
C LEU A 118 -1.99 -7.53 -7.96
N ARG A 119 -1.81 -7.14 -6.70
CA ARG A 119 -1.84 -8.12 -5.61
C ARG A 119 -3.26 -8.59 -5.33
N PRO A 120 -3.49 -9.87 -4.99
CA PRO A 120 -4.75 -10.32 -4.47
C PRO A 120 -5.11 -9.58 -3.17
N PHE A 121 -6.39 -9.25 -3.00
CA PHE A 121 -6.90 -8.65 -1.77
C PHE A 121 -7.30 -9.74 -0.77
N ASP A 122 -6.79 -9.64 0.47
CA ASP A 122 -7.19 -10.46 1.61
C ASP A 122 -7.44 -9.53 2.79
N GLU A 123 -8.72 -9.22 3.03
CA GLU A 123 -9.14 -8.32 4.10
C GLU A 123 -8.74 -8.83 5.49
N ALA A 124 -8.85 -10.15 5.73
CA ALA A 124 -8.48 -10.72 7.01
C ALA A 124 -6.98 -10.56 7.27
N GLN A 125 -6.15 -10.66 6.22
CA GLN A 125 -4.72 -10.37 6.32
C GLN A 125 -4.43 -8.89 6.60
N ILE A 126 -5.14 -7.97 5.94
CA ILE A 126 -4.99 -6.53 6.21
C ILE A 126 -5.35 -6.20 7.67
N LEU A 127 -6.45 -6.73 8.19
CA LEU A 127 -6.84 -6.55 9.58
C LEU A 127 -5.80 -7.13 10.56
N ARG A 128 -5.17 -8.27 10.23
CA ARG A 128 -4.05 -8.82 11.01
C ARG A 128 -2.85 -7.88 10.98
N ASP A 129 -2.51 -7.35 9.82
CA ASP A 129 -1.38 -6.44 9.66
C ASP A 129 -1.61 -5.11 10.41
N ILE A 130 -2.81 -4.55 10.36
CA ILE A 130 -3.19 -3.34 11.14
C ILE A 130 -2.97 -3.60 12.63
N ARG A 131 -3.53 -4.69 13.17
CA ARG A 131 -3.34 -5.03 14.59
C ARG A 131 -1.87 -5.20 14.96
N ALA A 132 -1.07 -5.81 14.10
CA ALA A 132 0.35 -6.00 14.35
C ALA A 132 1.13 -4.67 14.34
N ALA A 133 0.75 -3.73 13.47
CA ALA A 133 1.35 -2.41 13.41
C ALA A 133 0.94 -1.52 14.60
N GLU A 134 -0.33 -1.57 15.01
CA GLU A 134 -0.86 -0.85 16.19
C GLU A 134 -0.16 -1.24 17.49
N ASN A 135 0.09 -2.53 17.67
CA ASN A 135 0.68 -3.10 18.87
C ASN A 135 2.22 -3.00 18.92
N ARG A 136 2.85 -2.41 17.89
CA ARG A 136 4.31 -2.28 17.85
C ARG A 136 4.76 -1.21 18.86
N PRO A 137 5.73 -1.52 19.76
CA PRO A 137 6.24 -0.52 20.70
C PRO A 137 6.90 0.65 19.97
N LEU A 138 6.70 1.88 20.47
CA LEU A 138 7.30 3.09 19.91
C LEU A 138 8.84 3.02 19.88
N SER A 139 9.45 2.31 20.83
CA SER A 139 10.90 2.09 20.88
C SER A 139 11.45 1.26 19.72
N GLU A 140 10.58 0.55 19.00
CA GLU A 140 10.95 -0.25 17.82
C GLU A 140 10.67 0.49 16.50
N LEU A 141 10.09 1.69 16.56
CA LEU A 141 9.83 2.53 15.40
C LEU A 141 11.05 3.40 15.09
N SER A 142 11.18 3.83 13.83
CA SER A 142 12.20 4.81 13.46
C SER A 142 11.95 6.13 14.21
N PRO A 143 12.99 6.94 14.50
CA PRO A 143 12.83 8.19 15.24
C PRO A 143 11.85 9.18 14.57
N ASP A 144 11.79 9.14 13.25
CA ASP A 144 10.87 9.84 12.35
C ASP A 144 9.74 8.94 11.83
N GLY A 145 9.67 7.71 12.33
CA GLY A 145 8.66 6.70 12.04
C GLY A 145 7.29 7.16 12.50
N HIS A 146 6.63 7.94 11.67
CA HIS A 146 5.26 8.31 11.91
C HIS A 146 4.41 7.04 11.94
N ARG A 147 3.41 7.04 12.82
CA ARG A 147 2.34 6.04 12.84
C ARG A 147 1.41 6.25 11.64
N ALA A 148 1.94 6.32 10.43
CA ALA A 148 1.19 6.43 9.19
C ALA A 148 1.39 5.15 8.36
N VAL A 149 0.54 4.91 7.36
CA VAL A 149 0.77 3.87 6.35
C VAL A 149 0.94 4.54 4.99
N MET A 150 2.12 4.38 4.37
CA MET A 150 2.32 4.88 3.02
C MET A 150 1.69 3.93 2.00
N LEU A 151 0.67 4.42 1.31
CA LEU A 151 0.00 3.68 0.25
C LEU A 151 0.77 3.82 -1.07
N CYS A 152 1.07 2.69 -1.71
CA CYS A 152 1.64 2.61 -3.06
C CYS A 152 2.96 3.40 -3.24
N THR A 153 3.91 3.22 -2.34
CA THR A 153 5.28 3.75 -2.50
C THR A 153 6.03 3.21 -3.73
N THR A 154 5.62 2.05 -4.27
CA THR A 154 6.27 1.38 -5.40
C THR A 154 5.35 1.20 -6.62
N THR A 155 4.28 1.98 -6.72
CA THR A 155 3.34 1.96 -7.85
C THR A 155 2.42 3.18 -7.76
N ASP A 156 1.48 3.38 -8.68
CA ASP A 156 0.44 4.42 -8.50
C ASP A 156 -0.89 3.75 -8.11
N ALA A 157 -1.47 4.17 -6.98
CA ALA A 157 -2.72 3.60 -6.46
C ALA A 157 -3.91 3.79 -7.43
N TYR A 158 -3.88 4.84 -8.23
CA TYR A 158 -4.95 5.28 -9.11
C TYR A 158 -4.68 5.04 -10.60
N GLN A 159 -3.55 4.40 -10.95
CA GLN A 159 -3.25 4.06 -12.34
C GLN A 159 -4.41 3.30 -12.99
N THR A 160 -4.66 3.60 -14.26
CA THR A 160 -5.54 2.77 -15.07
C THR A 160 -4.71 1.61 -15.63
N VAL A 161 -5.09 0.39 -15.27
CA VAL A 161 -4.45 -0.81 -15.78
C VAL A 161 -4.93 -1.05 -17.20
N THR A 162 -4.01 -1.12 -18.15
CA THR A 162 -4.28 -1.48 -19.54
C THR A 162 -3.86 -2.92 -19.75
N ALA A 163 -4.78 -3.77 -20.24
CA ALA A 163 -4.47 -5.17 -20.56
C ALA A 163 -4.93 -5.49 -21.99
N PRO A 164 -4.26 -6.41 -22.70
CA PRO A 164 -4.68 -6.84 -24.04
C PRO A 164 -6.12 -7.38 -24.07
N ASP A 165 -6.48 -8.18 -23.06
CA ASP A 165 -7.83 -8.70 -22.88
C ASP A 165 -8.71 -7.71 -22.11
N LYS A 166 -9.88 -7.37 -22.66
CA LYS A 166 -10.80 -6.40 -22.06
C LYS A 166 -11.48 -6.93 -20.81
N HIS A 167 -11.70 -8.24 -20.70
CA HIS A 167 -12.29 -8.83 -19.50
C HIS A 167 -11.31 -8.76 -18.32
N LEU A 168 -10.04 -9.11 -18.56
CA LEU A 168 -8.95 -8.98 -17.62
C LEU A 168 -8.72 -7.51 -17.24
N GLN A 169 -8.69 -6.60 -18.22
CA GLN A 169 -8.56 -5.17 -17.97
C GLN A 169 -9.65 -4.66 -17.02
N LYS A 170 -10.92 -5.03 -17.31
CA LYS A 170 -12.06 -4.66 -16.46
C LYS A 170 -11.89 -5.24 -15.06
N ARG A 171 -11.54 -6.53 -14.94
CA ARG A 171 -11.33 -7.21 -13.65
C ARG A 171 -10.25 -6.50 -12.83
N LEU A 172 -9.07 -6.27 -13.39
CA LEU A 172 -7.95 -5.65 -12.69
C LEU A 172 -8.28 -4.23 -12.20
N ASN A 173 -8.97 -3.42 -13.01
CA ASN A 173 -9.36 -2.08 -12.58
C ASN A 173 -10.46 -2.08 -11.50
N THR A 174 -11.44 -2.99 -11.60
CA THR A 174 -12.47 -3.16 -10.56
C THR A 174 -11.84 -3.59 -9.24
N GLU A 175 -10.97 -4.61 -9.27
CA GLU A 175 -10.27 -5.11 -8.07
C GLU A 175 -9.34 -4.04 -7.47
N ARG A 176 -8.60 -3.29 -8.31
CA ARG A 176 -7.75 -2.17 -7.84
C ARG A 176 -8.58 -1.12 -7.11
N ALA A 177 -9.68 -0.67 -7.72
CA ALA A 177 -10.53 0.37 -7.15
C ALA A 177 -11.17 -0.09 -5.83
N HIS A 178 -11.69 -1.31 -5.79
CA HIS A 178 -12.23 -1.92 -4.58
C HIS A 178 -11.15 -2.01 -3.48
N MET A 179 -9.97 -2.55 -3.81
CA MET A 179 -8.88 -2.75 -2.87
C MET A 179 -8.38 -1.46 -2.26
N VAL A 180 -8.12 -0.43 -3.06
CA VAL A 180 -7.67 0.88 -2.55
C VAL A 180 -8.69 1.46 -1.60
N ARG A 181 -9.97 1.49 -2.01
CA ARG A 181 -11.06 1.98 -1.17
C ARG A 181 -11.14 1.20 0.13
N ARG A 182 -11.14 -0.13 0.06
CA ARG A 182 -11.34 -0.99 1.22
C ARG A 182 -10.17 -0.90 2.20
N ILE A 183 -8.93 -0.84 1.72
CA ILE A 183 -7.75 -0.63 2.58
C ILE A 183 -7.86 0.70 3.33
N LEU A 184 -8.25 1.78 2.65
CA LEU A 184 -8.43 3.09 3.30
C LEU A 184 -9.55 3.08 4.34
N GLU A 185 -10.68 2.42 4.05
CA GLU A 185 -11.76 2.22 5.03
C GLU A 185 -11.28 1.42 6.25
N LEU A 186 -10.56 0.32 6.03
CA LEU A 186 -10.05 -0.51 7.12
C LEU A 186 -9.05 0.24 8.01
N ILE A 187 -8.15 1.02 7.43
CA ILE A 187 -7.22 1.87 8.20
C ILE A 187 -8.02 2.92 8.97
N ARG A 188 -8.95 3.63 8.33
CA ARG A 188 -9.79 4.65 8.99
C ARG A 188 -10.59 4.10 10.17
N ASP A 189 -11.17 2.90 10.02
CA ASP A 189 -12.16 2.35 10.96
C ASP A 189 -11.53 1.47 12.05
N HIS A 190 -10.33 0.93 11.82
CA HIS A 190 -9.68 -0.03 12.71
C HIS A 190 -8.27 0.37 13.17
N SER A 191 -7.80 1.57 12.82
CA SER A 191 -6.44 2.02 13.07
C SER A 191 -6.40 3.46 13.58
N THR A 192 -5.49 3.71 14.50
CA THR A 192 -4.92 5.02 14.80
C THR A 192 -3.74 5.36 13.90
N LEU A 193 -3.29 4.43 13.06
CA LEU A 193 -2.28 4.75 12.04
C LEU A 193 -2.85 5.75 11.00
N ASN A 194 -2.33 6.97 10.92
CA ASN A 194 -2.76 8.03 10.01
C ASN A 194 -1.64 9.01 9.61
#